data_AF-A0A6L9YW72-F1
#
_entry.id   AF-A0A6L9YW72-F1
#
_cell.length_a   1.000
_cell.length_b   1.000
_cell.length_c   1.000
_cell.angle_alpha   90.00
_cell.angle_beta   90.00
_cell.angle_gamma   90.00
#
_symmetry.space_group_name_H-M   'P 1'
#
loop_
_entity.id
_entity.type
_entity.pdbx_description
1 polymer ?
#
loop_
_entity_poly.entity_id
_entity_poly.type
_entity_poly.pdbx_seq_one_letter_code
_entity_poly.pdbx_strand_id
1 'polypeptide(L)'
;MCHATTPLARCLFYLDADSIQLKLARCLFYLDADSIQLKLARCLFYLDAHSIQLKLARCQFYLDADSIQLKLARCLFYLDADSIQLKLARCLFYLDADSIQLKLARCLFYLDAHSIQLKLARCLFYLDAHSIQLKLARCLFYLDADSIQLKLARCLFYLDADSIQLFKSFQFPPY
;
A
#
# COMPACT_ATOMS: atom_id res chain seq x y z
N MET A 1 21.19 2.39 20.41
CA MET A 1 19.76 2.20 20.77
C MET A 1 19.20 3.46 21.42
N CYS A 2 18.61 4.37 20.64
CA CYS A 2 17.86 5.51 21.19
C CYS A 2 16.41 5.07 21.43
N HIS A 3 16.11 4.50 22.61
CA HIS A 3 14.73 4.25 23.03
C HIS A 3 14.07 5.56 23.49
N ALA A 4 13.62 6.38 22.54
CA ALA A 4 12.74 7.51 22.87
C ALA A 4 11.33 6.97 23.18
N THR A 5 11.06 6.71 24.46
CA THR A 5 9.74 6.30 24.96
C THR A 5 8.75 7.46 25.10
N THR A 6 9.18 8.70 24.84
CA THR A 6 8.33 9.88 24.84
C THR A 6 7.69 10.10 23.47
N PRO A 7 6.36 10.30 23.39
CA PRO A 7 5.72 10.68 22.14
C PRO A 7 6.20 12.07 21.75
N LEU A 8 7.10 12.14 20.77
CA LEU A 8 7.54 13.41 20.21
C LEU A 8 6.37 13.99 19.41
N ALA A 9 5.97 15.20 19.79
CA ALA A 9 4.92 15.94 19.13
C ALA A 9 5.46 17.28 18.65
N ARG A 10 5.13 17.67 17.41
CA ARG A 10 5.60 18.92 16.77
C ARG A 10 7.12 18.98 16.65
N CYS A 11 7.69 17.95 16.03
CA CYS A 11 9.13 17.90 15.80
C CYS A 11 9.43 17.97 14.31
N LEU A 12 10.56 18.64 14.00
CA LEU A 12 11.25 18.61 12.72
C LEU A 12 12.63 18.00 12.97
N PHE A 13 12.95 16.87 12.35
CA PHE A 13 14.25 16.23 12.58
C PHE A 13 14.69 15.29 11.45
N TYR A 14 15.98 15.02 11.43
CA TYR A 14 16.64 13.97 10.68
C TYR A 14 17.28 13.02 11.69
N LEU A 15 17.25 11.71 11.43
CA LEU A 15 17.93 10.72 12.26
C LEU A 15 18.44 9.57 11.39
N ASP A 16 19.67 9.18 11.66
CA ASP A 16 20.39 8.07 11.03
C ASP A 16 20.85 7.12 12.14
N ALA A 17 20.46 5.85 12.04
CA ALA A 17 20.84 4.78 12.97
C ALA A 17 20.51 3.41 12.40
N ASP A 18 21.24 2.35 12.76
CA ASP A 18 20.94 0.96 12.36
C ASP A 18 19.48 0.53 12.63
N SER A 19 18.88 1.03 13.71
CA SER A 19 17.50 0.69 14.08
C SER A 19 16.74 1.83 14.75
N ILE A 20 15.51 2.06 14.29
CA ILE A 20 14.66 3.16 14.76
C ILE A 20 13.29 2.64 15.20
N GLN A 21 12.94 2.96 16.44
CA GLN A 21 11.63 2.65 17.03
C GLN A 21 11.04 3.88 17.70
N LEU A 22 10.01 4.48 17.10
CA LEU A 22 9.41 5.72 17.60
C LEU A 22 7.87 5.72 17.56
N LYS A 23 7.29 6.57 18.39
CA LYS A 23 5.87 6.97 18.31
C LYS A 23 5.81 8.48 18.17
N LEU A 24 5.28 8.97 17.05
CA LEU A 24 5.28 10.40 16.74
C LEU A 24 3.88 10.88 16.39
N ALA A 25 3.63 12.17 16.65
CA ALA A 25 2.39 12.81 16.22
C ALA A 25 2.64 14.25 15.79
N ARG A 26 2.08 14.67 14.64
CA ARG A 26 2.27 16.04 14.13
C ARG A 26 3.74 16.38 13.90
N CYS A 27 4.50 15.48 13.30
CA CYS A 27 5.91 15.68 13.02
C CYS A 27 6.18 15.74 11.51
N LEU A 28 7.28 16.41 11.16
CA LEU A 28 7.88 16.38 9.84
C LEU A 28 9.30 15.83 9.96
N PHE A 29 9.69 14.79 9.23
CA PHE A 29 11.01 14.20 9.45
C PHE A 29 11.51 13.34 8.28
N TYR A 30 12.80 13.07 8.31
CA TYR A 30 13.49 12.09 7.46
C TYR A 30 14.18 11.07 8.37
N LEU A 31 14.12 9.78 8.04
CA LEU A 31 14.90 8.75 8.74
C LEU A 31 15.64 7.85 7.75
N ASP A 32 16.84 7.46 8.14
CA ASP A 32 17.69 6.46 7.49
C ASP A 32 18.04 5.36 8.50
N ALA A 33 17.86 4.10 8.16
CA ALA A 33 18.19 2.96 9.01
C ALA A 33 18.12 1.61 8.30
N ASP A 34 18.81 0.58 8.77
CA ASP A 34 18.53 -0.79 8.29
C ASP A 34 17.10 -1.24 8.63
N SER A 35 16.58 -0.78 9.78
CA SER A 35 15.26 -1.21 10.27
C SER A 35 14.45 -0.10 10.94
N ILE A 36 13.23 0.11 10.47
CA ILE A 36 12.33 1.16 10.98
C ILE A 36 10.99 0.58 11.42
N GLN A 37 10.61 0.86 12.66
CA GLN A 37 9.29 0.51 13.21
C GLN A 37 8.63 1.71 13.89
N LEU A 38 7.57 2.25 13.28
CA LEU A 38 6.91 3.47 13.79
C LEU A 38 5.40 3.33 13.98
N LYS A 39 4.89 4.13 14.91
CA LYS A 39 3.45 4.44 15.00
C LYS A 39 3.27 5.95 14.88
N LEU A 40 2.61 6.40 13.82
CA LEU A 40 2.52 7.82 13.49
C LEU A 40 1.07 8.28 13.32
N ALA A 41 0.83 9.53 13.70
CA ALA A 41 -0.43 10.22 13.45
C ALA A 41 -0.19 11.64 12.95
N ARG A 42 -0.81 12.03 11.84
CA ARG A 42 -0.69 13.39 11.28
C ARG A 42 0.76 13.79 10.98
N CYS A 43 1.54 12.92 10.36
CA CYS A 43 2.94 13.20 10.04
C CYS A 43 3.15 13.37 8.53
N LEU A 44 4.19 14.13 8.17
CA LEU A 44 4.73 14.19 6.82
C LEU A 44 6.18 13.73 6.85
N PHE A 45 6.57 12.72 6.09
CA PHE A 45 7.92 12.17 6.24
C PHE A 45 8.43 11.42 5.00
N TYR A 46 9.74 11.20 4.99
CA TYR A 46 10.44 10.31 4.08
C TYR A 46 11.22 9.27 4.91
N LEU A 47 11.24 8.01 4.49
CA LEU A 47 12.12 7.00 5.09
C LEU A 47 12.87 6.23 4.01
N ASP A 48 14.13 5.94 4.30
CA ASP A 48 14.97 4.96 3.60
C ASP A 48 15.36 3.86 4.59
N ALA A 49 15.16 2.60 4.22
CA ALA A 49 15.59 1.47 5.04
C ALA A 49 15.52 0.12 4.32
N HIS A 50 16.34 -0.87 4.71
CA HIS A 50 16.11 -2.25 4.24
C HIS A 50 14.75 -2.82 4.65
N SER A 51 14.25 -2.46 5.84
CA SER A 51 12.99 -2.98 6.36
C SER A 51 12.14 -1.95 7.10
N ILE A 52 10.87 -1.81 6.68
CA ILE A 52 9.93 -0.84 7.23
C ILE A 52 8.64 -1.49 7.71
N GLN A 53 8.28 -1.24 8.98
CA GLN A 53 6.98 -1.63 9.55
C GLN A 53 6.27 -0.46 10.23
N LEU A 54 5.15 0.01 9.66
CA LEU A 54 4.46 1.19 10.20
C LEU A 54 2.97 0.97 10.47
N LYS A 55 2.46 1.71 11.46
CA LYS A 55 1.03 1.94 11.68
C LYS A 55 0.74 3.43 11.61
N LEU A 56 0.01 3.86 10.59
CA LEU A 56 -0.17 5.28 10.28
C LEU A 56 -1.64 5.69 10.24
N ALA A 57 -1.90 6.91 10.68
CA ALA A 57 -3.19 7.56 10.50
C ALA A 57 -3.00 9.01 10.04
N ARG A 58 -3.68 9.41 8.95
CA ARG A 58 -3.64 10.78 8.43
C ARG A 58 -2.21 11.25 8.07
N CYS A 59 -1.42 10.42 7.42
CA CYS A 59 -0.03 10.76 7.08
C CYS A 59 0.13 10.97 5.56
N GLN A 60 1.15 11.75 5.21
CA GLN A 60 1.64 11.89 3.84
C GLN A 60 3.11 11.51 3.80
N PHE A 61 3.54 10.62 2.91
CA PHE A 61 4.92 10.14 2.97
C PHE A 61 5.41 9.48 1.69
N TYR A 62 6.72 9.32 1.61
CA TYR A 62 7.44 8.49 0.64
C TYR A 62 8.27 7.47 1.41
N LEU A 63 8.35 6.23 0.94
CA LEU A 63 9.28 5.22 1.48
C LEU A 63 10.06 4.55 0.34
N ASP A 64 11.32 4.29 0.61
CA ASP A 64 12.18 3.39 -0.14
C ASP A 64 12.65 2.26 0.79
N ALA A 65 12.50 1.00 0.38
CA ALA A 65 12.95 -0.15 1.16
C ALA A 65 12.87 -1.48 0.43
N ASP A 66 13.76 -2.44 0.69
CA ASP A 66 13.59 -3.82 0.19
C ASP A 66 12.25 -4.46 0.65
N SER A 67 11.82 -4.14 1.88
CA SER A 67 10.61 -4.74 2.46
C SER A 67 9.74 -3.77 3.25
N ILE A 68 8.45 -3.70 2.89
CA ILE A 68 7.49 -2.78 3.50
C ILE A 68 6.23 -3.51 4.01
N GLN A 69 5.91 -3.30 5.30
CA GLN A 69 4.68 -3.78 5.92
C GLN A 69 3.90 -2.67 6.64
N LEU A 70 2.76 -2.25 6.07
CA LEU A 70 2.00 -1.10 6.61
C LEU A 70 0.55 -1.41 6.97
N LYS A 71 0.07 -0.72 8.01
CA LYS A 71 -1.37 -0.57 8.31
C LYS A 71 -1.74 0.90 8.31
N LEU A 72 -2.53 1.33 7.33
CA LEU A 72 -2.80 2.74 7.08
C LEU A 72 -4.28 3.09 7.09
N ALA A 73 -4.58 4.29 7.58
CA ALA A 73 -5.89 4.90 7.46
C ALA A 73 -5.78 6.37 7.05
N ARG A 74 -6.47 6.77 5.97
CA ARG A 74 -6.50 8.16 5.47
C ARG A 74 -5.10 8.69 5.12
N CYS A 75 -4.33 7.97 4.32
CA CYS A 75 -2.97 8.38 3.95
C CYS A 75 -2.85 8.67 2.45
N LEU A 76 -1.88 9.51 2.11
CA LEU A 76 -1.44 9.78 0.73
C LEU A 76 0.04 9.43 0.63
N PHE A 77 0.45 8.55 -0.28
CA PHE A 77 1.85 8.11 -0.28
C PHE A 77 2.33 7.51 -1.60
N TYR A 78 3.64 7.41 -1.71
CA TYR A 78 4.37 6.66 -2.73
C TYR A 78 5.27 5.65 -2.01
N LEU A 79 5.42 4.44 -2.55
CA LEU A 79 6.41 3.46 -2.08
C LEU A 79 7.17 2.87 -3.27
N ASP A 80 8.46 2.66 -3.05
CA ASP A 80 9.33 1.82 -3.86
C ASP A 80 9.88 0.70 -2.97
N ALA A 81 9.82 -0.55 -3.43
CA ALA A 81 10.31 -1.71 -2.67
C ALA A 81 10.29 -3.02 -3.45
N ASP A 82 11.19 -3.97 -3.19
CA ASP A 82 11.05 -5.33 -3.74
C ASP A 82 9.75 -6.01 -3.27
N SER A 83 9.37 -5.79 -2.01
CA SER A 83 8.22 -6.47 -1.40
C SER A 83 7.32 -5.58 -0.57
N ILE A 84 6.03 -5.55 -0.91
CA ILE A 84 5.04 -4.70 -0.25
C ILE A 84 3.85 -5.49 0.28
N GLN A 85 3.56 -5.36 1.58
CA GLN A 85 2.37 -5.91 2.21
C GLN A 85 1.57 -4.85 2.98
N LEU A 86 0.36 -4.51 2.51
CA LEU A 86 -0.43 -3.43 3.12
C LEU A 86 -1.86 -3.80 3.50
N LYS A 87 -2.34 -3.15 4.55
CA LYS A 87 -3.77 -3.08 4.90
C LYS A 87 -4.20 -1.63 4.97
N LEU A 88 -5.04 -1.20 4.03
CA LEU A 88 -5.36 0.22 3.83
C LEU A 88 -6.86 0.50 3.90
N ALA A 89 -7.20 1.67 4.43
CA ALA A 89 -8.53 2.23 4.35
C ALA A 89 -8.50 3.72 4.00
N ARG A 90 -9.24 4.13 2.97
CA ARG A 90 -9.35 5.54 2.53
C ARG A 90 -8.01 6.15 2.13
N CYS A 91 -7.23 5.49 1.28
CA CYS A 91 -5.91 5.98 0.87
C CYS A 91 -5.86 6.32 -0.62
N LEU A 92 -4.95 7.23 -0.97
CA LEU A 92 -4.53 7.55 -2.34
C LEU A 92 -3.05 7.21 -2.45
N PHE A 93 -2.62 6.40 -3.42
CA PHE A 93 -1.21 6.03 -3.48
C PHE A 93 -0.75 5.50 -4.85
N TYR A 94 0.56 5.47 -5.00
CA TYR A 94 1.28 4.78 -6.07
C TYR A 94 2.26 3.79 -5.42
N LEU A 95 2.43 2.60 -6.00
CA LEU A 95 3.48 1.66 -5.61
C LEU A 95 4.23 1.15 -6.83
N ASP A 96 5.53 1.01 -6.67
CA ASP A 96 6.42 0.22 -7.52
C ASP A 96 7.03 -0.91 -6.68
N ALA A 97 7.02 -2.15 -7.18
CA ALA A 97 7.61 -3.29 -6.49
C ALA A 97 7.68 -4.57 -7.32
N ASP A 98 8.62 -5.47 -7.03
CA ASP A 98 8.55 -6.83 -7.60
C ASP A 98 7.29 -7.60 -7.15
N SER A 99 6.90 -7.44 -5.88
CA SER A 99 5.80 -8.20 -5.28
C SER A 99 4.88 -7.37 -4.38
N ILE A 100 3.58 -7.40 -4.69
CA ILE A 100 2.57 -6.61 -3.98
C ILE A 100 1.44 -7.49 -3.44
N GLN A 101 1.18 -7.40 -2.13
CA GLN A 101 0.03 -8.02 -1.47
C GLN A 101 -0.80 -7.02 -0.65
N LEU A 102 -2.02 -6.70 -1.09
CA LEU A 102 -2.84 -5.67 -0.45
C LEU A 102 -4.23 -6.14 -0.02
N LYS A 103 -4.72 -5.56 1.09
CA LYS A 103 -6.13 -5.57 1.48
C LYS A 103 -6.63 -4.14 1.62
N LEU A 104 -7.52 -3.71 0.71
CA LEU A 104 -7.90 -2.31 0.56
C LEU A 104 -9.41 -2.10 0.69
N ALA A 105 -9.78 -0.97 1.28
CA ALA A 105 -11.15 -0.47 1.26
C ALA A 105 -11.19 1.03 0.97
N ARG A 106 -12.00 1.44 -0.02
CA ARG A 106 -12.19 2.85 -0.41
C ARG A 106 -10.88 3.54 -0.82
N CYS A 107 -10.11 2.94 -1.72
CA CYS A 107 -8.83 3.50 -2.15
C CYS A 107 -8.84 3.88 -3.64
N LEU A 108 -7.98 4.82 -3.99
CA LEU A 108 -7.63 5.16 -5.37
C LEU A 108 -6.13 4.96 -5.54
N PHE A 109 -5.69 4.23 -6.56
CA PHE A 109 -4.27 3.92 -6.67
C PHE A 109 -3.83 3.46 -8.06
N TYR A 110 -2.52 3.50 -8.27
CA TYR A 110 -1.81 2.88 -9.38
C TYR A 110 -0.77 1.92 -8.81
N LEU A 111 -0.58 0.75 -9.42
CA LEU A 111 0.52 -0.16 -9.10
C LEU A 111 1.25 -0.59 -10.37
N ASP A 112 2.56 -0.64 -10.28
CA ASP A 112 3.44 -1.37 -11.19
C ASP A 112 4.15 -2.47 -10.38
N ALA A 113 4.14 -3.70 -10.88
CA ALA A 113 4.85 -4.80 -10.24
C ALA A 113 5.05 -6.03 -11.11
N HIS A 114 6.03 -6.89 -10.78
CA HIS A 114 6.06 -8.23 -11.41
C HIS A 114 4.86 -9.09 -10.98
N SER A 115 4.45 -9.03 -9.72
CA SER A 115 3.37 -9.86 -9.19
C SER A 115 2.45 -9.14 -8.21
N ILE A 116 1.13 -9.27 -8.43
CA ILE A 116 0.11 -8.55 -7.66
C ILE A 116 -0.97 -9.50 -7.12
N GLN A 117 -1.21 -9.45 -5.80
CA GLN A 117 -2.32 -10.14 -5.13
C GLN A 117 -3.17 -9.20 -4.28
N LEU A 118 -4.42 -8.94 -4.67
CA LEU A 118 -5.26 -7.96 -3.98
C LEU A 118 -6.61 -8.50 -3.51
N LYS A 119 -7.08 -7.96 -2.38
CA LYS A 119 -8.48 -8.05 -1.92
C LYS A 119 -9.04 -6.64 -1.74
N LEU A 120 -9.97 -6.25 -2.60
CA LEU A 120 -10.43 -4.86 -2.72
C LEU A 120 -11.94 -4.72 -2.54
N ALA A 121 -12.33 -3.62 -1.88
CA ALA A 121 -13.72 -3.20 -1.81
C ALA A 121 -13.85 -1.69 -2.07
N ARG A 122 -14.70 -1.28 -3.02
CA ARG A 122 -14.97 0.13 -3.37
C ARG A 122 -13.71 0.89 -3.80
N CYS A 123 -12.94 0.35 -4.74
CA CYS A 123 -11.70 0.99 -5.20
C CYS A 123 -11.77 1.42 -6.67
N LEU A 124 -10.98 2.43 -7.02
CA LEU A 124 -10.68 2.86 -8.39
C LEU A 124 -9.18 2.66 -8.61
N PHE A 125 -8.76 1.94 -9.65
CA PHE A 125 -7.32 1.69 -9.81
C PHE A 125 -6.90 1.31 -11.22
N TYR A 126 -5.60 1.43 -11.47
CA TYR A 126 -4.90 0.90 -12.63
C TYR A 126 -3.79 -0.03 -12.12
N LEU A 127 -3.61 -1.19 -12.75
CA LEU A 127 -2.50 -2.11 -12.49
C LEU A 127 -1.76 -2.40 -13.79
N ASP A 128 -0.43 -2.41 -13.71
CA ASP A 128 0.48 -3.03 -14.67
C ASP A 128 1.26 -4.14 -13.95
N ALA A 129 1.27 -5.35 -14.49
CA ALA A 129 2.08 -6.44 -13.95
C ALA A 129 2.20 -7.66 -14.85
N HIS A 130 3.22 -8.50 -14.68
CA HIS A 130 3.22 -9.81 -15.36
C HIS A 130 2.11 -10.74 -14.85
N SER A 131 1.81 -10.70 -13.54
CA SER A 131 0.82 -11.61 -12.94
C SER A 131 -0.09 -10.91 -11.92
N ILE A 132 -1.40 -11.10 -12.10
CA ILE A 132 -2.42 -10.43 -11.30
C ILE A 132 -3.44 -11.44 -10.74
N GLN A 133 -3.65 -11.43 -9.43
CA GLN A 133 -4.71 -12.18 -8.75
C GLN A 133 -5.58 -11.27 -7.86
N LEU A 134 -6.85 -11.11 -8.21
CA LEU A 134 -7.75 -10.18 -7.51
C LEU A 134 -9.03 -10.82 -6.98
N LYS A 135 -9.46 -10.34 -5.80
CA LYS A 135 -10.82 -10.50 -5.28
C LYS A 135 -11.45 -9.12 -5.08
N LEU A 136 -12.47 -8.80 -5.86
CA LEU A 136 -12.99 -7.44 -6.00
C LEU A 136 -14.49 -7.35 -5.70
N ALA A 137 -14.88 -6.29 -5.00
CA ALA A 137 -16.27 -5.91 -4.83
C ALA A 137 -16.47 -4.40 -5.07
N ARG A 138 -17.37 -4.04 -5.98
CA ARG A 138 -17.74 -2.64 -6.29
C ARG A 138 -16.55 -1.78 -6.73
N CYS A 139 -15.74 -2.28 -7.67
CA CYS A 139 -14.56 -1.57 -8.15
C CYS A 139 -14.70 -1.12 -9.61
N LEU A 140 -13.96 -0.08 -9.97
CA LEU A 140 -13.72 0.36 -11.35
C LEU A 140 -12.22 0.26 -11.60
N PHE A 141 -11.79 -0.39 -12.69
CA PHE A 141 -10.36 -0.59 -12.89
C PHE A 141 -9.94 -0.86 -14.34
N TYR A 142 -8.66 -0.64 -14.61
CA TYR A 142 -7.94 -1.07 -15.80
C TYR A 142 -6.80 -2.01 -15.37
N LEU A 143 -6.62 -3.14 -16.05
CA LEU A 143 -5.48 -4.04 -15.84
C LEU A 143 -4.72 -4.23 -17.15
N ASP A 144 -3.39 -4.18 -17.07
CA ASP A 144 -2.44 -4.67 -18.06
C ASP A 144 -1.65 -5.83 -17.45
N ALA A 145 -1.67 -7.01 -18.06
CA ALA A 145 -0.85 -8.14 -17.59
C ALA A 145 -0.78 -9.35 -18.52
N ASP A 146 0.33 -10.09 -18.52
CA ASP A 146 0.41 -11.40 -19.19
C ASP A 146 -0.65 -12.39 -18.64
N SER A 147 -0.87 -12.37 -17.32
CA SER A 147 -1.78 -13.32 -16.66
C SER A 147 -2.67 -12.70 -15.59
N ILE A 148 -3.99 -12.94 -15.72
CA ILE A 148 -5.01 -12.35 -14.86
C ILE A 148 -5.95 -13.43 -14.29
N GLN A 149 -6.10 -13.44 -12.96
CA GLN A 149 -7.10 -14.24 -12.24
C GLN A 149 -8.04 -13.35 -11.40
N LEU A 150 -9.35 -13.41 -11.65
CA LEU A 150 -10.32 -12.51 -11.02
C LEU A 150 -11.48 -13.23 -10.34
N LYS A 151 -11.85 -12.75 -9.15
CA LYS A 151 -13.15 -12.98 -8.50
C LYS A 151 -13.87 -11.66 -8.34
N LEU A 152 -15.00 -11.48 -9.01
CA LEU A 152 -15.66 -10.18 -9.17
C LEU A 152 -17.07 -10.15 -8.60
N ALA A 153 -17.43 -9.04 -7.95
CA ALA A 153 -18.79 -8.69 -7.59
C ALA A 153 -19.09 -7.21 -7.91
N ARG A 154 -19.99 -6.94 -8.88
CA ARG A 154 -20.43 -5.58 -9.26
C ARG A 154 -19.28 -4.65 -9.65
N CYS A 155 -18.43 -5.06 -10.59
CA CYS A 155 -17.30 -4.25 -11.05
C CYS A 155 -17.46 -3.84 -12.52
N LEU A 156 -16.87 -2.71 -12.89
CA LEU A 156 -16.71 -2.25 -14.26
C LEU A 156 -15.20 -2.25 -14.56
N PHE A 157 -14.79 -2.73 -15.73
CA PHE A 157 -13.37 -2.93 -15.99
C PHE A 157 -13.01 -2.91 -17.47
N TYR A 158 -11.73 -2.64 -17.72
CA TYR A 158 -11.02 -2.92 -18.96
C TYR A 158 -9.83 -3.83 -18.64
N LEU A 159 -9.54 -4.79 -19.51
CA LEU A 159 -8.45 -5.76 -19.35
C LEU A 159 -7.67 -5.82 -20.66
N ASP A 160 -6.35 -5.71 -20.56
CA ASP A 160 -5.40 -6.14 -21.60
C ASP A 160 -4.56 -7.28 -21.02
N ALA A 161 -4.59 -8.44 -21.67
CA ALA A 161 -3.87 -9.63 -21.19
C ALA A 161 -3.79 -10.78 -22.19
N ASP A 162 -2.67 -11.51 -22.15
CA ASP A 162 -2.50 -12.76 -22.88
C ASP A 162 -3.42 -13.88 -22.33
N SER A 163 -3.64 -13.90 -21.01
CA SER A 163 -4.43 -14.96 -20.36
C SER A 163 -5.34 -14.45 -19.23
N ILE A 164 -6.61 -14.84 -19.26
CA ILE A 164 -7.63 -14.37 -18.29
C ILE A 164 -8.45 -15.54 -17.73
N GLN A 165 -8.53 -15.64 -16.41
CA GLN A 165 -9.40 -16.57 -15.68
C GLN A 165 -10.42 -15.81 -14.82
N LEU A 166 -11.70 -15.95 -15.15
CA LEU A 166 -12.81 -15.31 -14.44
C LEU A 166 -13.60 -16.32 -13.59
N PHE A 167 -13.65 -16.09 -12.28
CA PHE A 167 -14.49 -16.84 -11.35
C PHE A 167 -15.71 -15.99 -10.95
N LYS A 168 -16.86 -16.25 -11.57
CA LYS A 168 -18.13 -15.60 -11.24
C LYS A 168 -18.84 -16.34 -10.10
N SER A 169 -19.20 -15.64 -9.03
CA SER A 169 -20.31 -16.05 -8.16
C SER A 169 -21.59 -15.41 -8.71
N PHE A 170 -22.43 -16.20 -9.40
CA PHE A 170 -23.75 -15.75 -9.84
C PHE A 170 -24.65 -15.46 -8.63
N GLN A 171 -25.08 -14.21 -8.48
CA GLN A 171 -26.32 -13.84 -7.78
C GLN A 171 -27.00 -12.77 -8.63
N PHE A 172 -27.89 -13.20 -9.53
CA PHE A 172 -28.93 -12.32 -10.03
C PHE A 172 -29.96 -12.13 -8.90
N PRO A 173 -30.33 -10.91 -8.50
CA PRO A 173 -31.61 -10.73 -7.82
C PRO A 173 -32.74 -11.03 -8.83
N PRO A 174 -33.79 -11.78 -8.44
CA PRO A 174 -34.94 -11.97 -9.30
C PRO A 174 -35.70 -10.65 -9.39
N TYR A 175 -35.76 -10.04 -10.57
CA TYR A 175 -36.85 -9.16 -10.99
C TYR A 175 -37.04 -9.32 -12.49
#